data_AF-A0A963NF42-F1
#
_entry.id   AF-A0A963NF42-F1
#
_cell.length_a   1.000
_cell.length_b   1.000
_cell.length_c   1.000
_cell.angle_alpha   90.00
_cell.angle_beta   90.00
_cell.angle_gamma   90.00
#
_symmetry.space_group_name_H-M   'P 1'
#
loop_
_entity.id
_entity.type
_entity.pdbx_description
1 polymer ?
#
loop_
_entity_poly.entity_id
_entity_poly.type
_entity_poly.pdbx_seq_one_letter_code
_entity_poly.pdbx_strand_id
1 'polypeptide(L)'
;MHAHDDRDQFIPPRPPGRGRAIALAVLAHLVLVGALTWGVAWKRDSDQPAVVAELWSAVPQQAAPRAEEPPAPPLPPTPPPPAPTPPKAVEPPPKPQPDPREAEIALEREKRLEKEKREREAKQEQERQQKRLKEQQRLEQEKKDKQAKEKAALEKAERDKIERDKEQKRLAEEKRKNEAQEKASAKAAEERRLQNLRRMQGLANATGGANASGTALRDSGPSGSYGGKVAAKVKPNIVYPDAVADNLRAVVEVQAAPDGTITRTRL
;
A
#
# COMPACT_ATOMS: atom_id res chain seq x y z
N MET A 1 -42.50 -12.74 -28.25
CA MET A 1 -41.61 -11.66 -27.78
C MET A 1 -40.17 -12.08 -28.04
N HIS A 2 -39.67 -11.83 -29.24
CA HIS A 2 -38.28 -12.07 -29.62
C HIS A 2 -37.71 -10.72 -30.06
N ALA A 3 -36.86 -10.12 -29.23
CA ALA A 3 -36.31 -8.78 -29.47
C ALA A 3 -34.89 -8.64 -28.90
N HIS A 4 -34.06 -9.68 -29.04
CA HIS A 4 -32.65 -9.62 -28.60
C HIS A 4 -31.61 -10.05 -29.64
N ASP A 5 -31.99 -10.50 -30.84
CA ASP A 5 -31.01 -11.00 -31.83
C ASP A 5 -30.54 -9.96 -32.88
N ASP A 6 -31.23 -8.84 -33.07
CA ASP A 6 -30.89 -7.86 -34.13
C ASP A 6 -29.69 -6.95 -33.82
N ARG A 7 -29.22 -6.90 -32.57
CA ARG A 7 -28.14 -5.98 -32.14
C ARG A 7 -26.72 -6.53 -32.33
N ASP A 8 -26.56 -7.83 -32.54
CA ASP A 8 -25.22 -8.46 -32.61
C ASP A 8 -24.68 -8.60 -34.05
N GLN A 9 -25.51 -8.37 -35.07
CA GLN A 9 -25.12 -8.53 -36.48
C GLN A 9 -24.21 -7.41 -37.04
N PHE A 10 -24.09 -6.28 -36.34
CA PHE A 10 -23.27 -5.13 -36.76
C PHE A 10 -21.95 -5.00 -35.98
N ILE A 11 -21.63 -5.94 -35.09
CA ILE A 11 -20.40 -5.90 -34.30
C ILE A 11 -19.28 -6.55 -35.12
N PRO A 12 -18.19 -5.83 -35.46
CA PRO A 12 -17.05 -6.44 -36.13
C PRO A 12 -16.50 -7.61 -35.30
N PRO A 13 -16.13 -8.75 -35.93
CA PRO A 13 -15.62 -9.89 -35.21
C PRO A 13 -14.40 -9.48 -34.39
N ARG A 14 -14.33 -9.92 -33.12
CA ARG A 14 -13.19 -9.60 -32.25
C ARG A 14 -11.92 -10.15 -32.91
N PRO A 15 -10.87 -9.34 -33.12
CA PRO A 15 -9.65 -9.82 -33.75
C PRO A 15 -9.07 -10.97 -32.92
N PRO A 16 -8.72 -12.11 -33.53
CA PRO A 16 -8.12 -13.22 -32.82
C PRO A 16 -6.79 -12.75 -32.20
N GLY A 17 -6.54 -13.11 -30.93
CA GLY A 17 -5.27 -12.79 -30.25
C GLY A 17 -5.26 -11.57 -29.34
N ARG A 18 -6.38 -10.83 -29.17
CA ARG A 18 -6.46 -9.72 -28.20
C ARG A 18 -6.06 -10.12 -26.77
N GLY A 19 -6.39 -11.34 -26.34
CA GLY A 19 -5.96 -11.87 -25.05
C GLY A 19 -4.45 -12.07 -24.94
N ARG A 20 -3.79 -12.54 -26.00
CA ARG A 20 -2.33 -12.68 -26.07
C ARG A 20 -1.65 -11.31 -26.06
N ALA A 21 -2.21 -10.33 -26.78
CA ALA A 21 -1.70 -8.96 -26.78
C ALA A 21 -1.80 -8.32 -25.38
N ILE A 22 -2.91 -8.51 -24.66
CA ILE A 22 -3.07 -8.02 -23.29
C ILE A 22 -2.09 -8.72 -22.34
N ALA A 23 -1.93 -10.05 -22.45
CA ALA A 23 -0.99 -10.80 -21.63
C ALA A 23 0.48 -10.34 -21.85
N LEU A 24 0.88 -10.15 -23.11
CA LEU A 24 2.21 -9.64 -23.45
C LEU A 24 2.41 -8.20 -22.98
N ALA A 25 1.39 -7.35 -23.08
CA ALA A 25 1.45 -5.99 -22.58
C ALA A 25 1.68 -5.97 -21.06
N VAL A 26 0.91 -6.77 -20.30
CA VAL A 26 1.09 -6.87 -18.84
C VAL A 26 2.48 -7.41 -18.50
N LEU A 27 2.94 -8.45 -19.19
CA LEU A 27 4.28 -9.01 -18.99
C LEU A 27 5.39 -7.98 -19.24
N ALA A 28 5.29 -7.19 -20.31
CA ALA A 28 6.26 -6.13 -20.62
C ALA A 28 6.30 -5.05 -19.53
N HIS A 29 5.14 -4.66 -18.97
CA HIS A 29 5.08 -3.69 -17.87
C HIS A 29 5.69 -4.26 -16.59
N LEU A 30 5.44 -5.53 -16.27
CA LEU A 30 6.05 -6.18 -15.10
C LEU A 30 7.58 -6.26 -15.24
N VAL A 31 8.09 -6.58 -16.43
CA VAL A 31 9.54 -6.57 -16.72
C VAL A 31 10.12 -5.16 -16.57
N LEU A 32 9.45 -4.13 -17.09
CA LEU A 32 9.90 -2.74 -16.96
C LEU A 32 9.94 -2.29 -15.49
N VAL A 33 8.93 -2.62 -14.70
CA VAL A 33 8.88 -2.31 -13.26
C VAL A 33 9.98 -3.06 -12.50
N GLY A 34 10.24 -4.33 -12.84
CA GLY A 34 11.36 -5.10 -12.29
C GLY A 34 12.71 -4.47 -12.60
N ALA A 35 12.93 -4.05 -13.86
CA ALA A 35 14.17 -3.39 -14.27
C ALA A 35 14.36 -2.03 -13.56
N LEU A 36 13.29 -1.23 -13.42
CA LEU A 36 13.33 0.04 -12.71
C LEU A 36 13.61 -0.13 -11.22
N THR A 37 13.00 -1.13 -10.57
CA THR A 37 13.23 -1.40 -9.15
C THR A 37 14.66 -1.88 -8.89
N TRP A 38 15.23 -2.72 -9.77
CA TRP A 38 16.62 -3.15 -9.66
C TRP A 38 17.63 -2.03 -9.97
N GLY A 39 17.38 -1.23 -11.02
CA GLY A 39 18.24 -0.12 -11.42
C GLY A 39 18.23 1.06 -10.44
N VAL A 40 17.09 1.33 -9.79
CA VAL A 40 16.99 2.37 -8.75
C VAL A 40 17.51 1.89 -7.41
N ALA A 41 17.37 0.60 -7.06
CA ALA A 41 17.95 0.06 -5.83
C ALA A 41 19.47 0.29 -5.77
N TRP A 42 20.18 0.11 -6.89
CA TRP A 42 21.63 0.31 -6.92
C TRP A 42 22.09 1.79 -6.91
N LYS A 43 21.17 2.73 -7.19
CA LYS A 43 21.41 4.19 -7.05
C LYS A 43 21.00 4.76 -5.69
N ARG A 44 20.48 3.94 -4.78
CA ARG A 44 20.16 4.37 -3.40
C ARG A 44 21.36 4.25 -2.46
N ASP A 45 22.37 3.45 -2.81
CA ASP A 45 23.59 3.31 -2.02
C ASP A 45 24.68 4.35 -2.36
N SER A 46 24.46 5.21 -3.37
CA SER A 46 25.35 6.34 -3.63
C SER A 46 25.06 7.48 -2.67
N ASP A 47 25.86 7.52 -1.60
CA ASP A 47 26.23 8.64 -0.75
C ASP A 47 25.80 10.02 -1.31
N GLN A 48 24.57 10.43 -0.99
CA GLN A 48 24.17 11.82 -1.13
C GLN A 48 24.69 12.54 0.12
N PRO A 49 25.67 13.45 0.01
CA PRO A 49 26.12 14.22 1.15
C PRO A 49 24.91 14.97 1.71
N ALA A 50 24.57 14.67 2.96
CA ALA A 50 23.52 15.34 3.69
C ALA A 50 23.76 16.86 3.61
N VAL A 51 22.85 17.58 2.95
CA VAL A 51 22.77 19.02 3.12
C VAL A 51 22.42 19.26 4.57
N VAL A 52 23.40 19.75 5.30
CA VAL A 52 23.39 20.07 6.72
C VAL A 52 22.32 21.14 6.97
N ALA A 53 21.16 20.73 7.47
CA ALA A 53 20.39 21.59 8.36
C ALA A 53 21.01 21.37 9.74
N GLU A 54 21.73 22.37 10.25
CA GLU A 54 22.23 22.36 11.61
C GLU A 54 21.04 22.30 12.57
N LEU A 55 20.75 21.09 13.07
CA LEU A 55 19.74 20.86 14.08
C LEU A 55 20.29 19.89 15.13
N TRP A 56 20.96 20.49 16.11
CA TRP A 56 21.07 20.11 17.51
C TRP A 56 20.92 18.62 17.90
N SER A 57 22.07 18.07 18.30
CA SER A 57 22.28 17.24 19.50
C SER A 57 21.50 15.93 19.68
N ALA A 58 22.19 14.81 19.41
CA ALA A 58 22.50 13.78 20.42
C ALA A 58 23.50 12.77 19.81
N VAL A 59 24.66 12.58 20.46
CA VAL A 59 25.69 11.61 20.06
C VAL A 59 25.28 10.20 20.53
N PRO A 60 25.23 9.17 19.66
CA PRO A 60 25.17 7.79 20.09
C PRO A 60 26.60 7.23 20.22
N GLN A 61 27.03 6.93 21.43
CA GLN A 61 28.27 6.21 21.71
C GLN A 61 27.96 4.71 21.81
N GLN A 62 28.66 3.89 21.03
CA GLN A 62 28.46 2.44 20.98
C GLN A 62 29.73 1.66 21.36
N ALA A 63 29.47 0.52 22.03
CA ALA A 63 30.25 -0.72 22.21
C ALA A 63 31.31 -0.82 23.31
N ALA A 64 31.16 -1.83 24.19
CA ALA A 64 31.95 -3.08 24.14
C ALA A 64 31.34 -4.19 25.03
N PRO A 65 31.63 -5.48 24.76
CA PRO A 65 30.82 -6.64 25.15
C PRO A 65 31.36 -7.42 26.36
N ARG A 66 30.51 -8.21 27.02
CA ARG A 66 30.95 -9.37 27.85
C ARG A 66 29.97 -10.55 27.77
N ALA A 67 30.58 -11.73 27.69
CA ALA A 67 30.01 -13.05 27.46
C ALA A 67 29.33 -13.69 28.69
N GLU A 68 28.43 -14.64 28.45
CA GLU A 68 28.36 -15.93 29.16
C GLU A 68 27.57 -16.97 28.34
N GLU A 69 27.91 -18.26 28.58
CA GLU A 69 27.85 -19.41 27.67
C GLU A 69 26.50 -20.17 27.60
N PRO A 70 26.26 -20.91 26.51
CA PRO A 70 25.51 -22.18 26.51
C PRO A 70 26.44 -23.36 26.09
N PRO A 71 26.05 -24.66 26.18
CA PRO A 71 24.93 -25.34 26.84
C PRO A 71 25.36 -26.60 27.65
N ALA A 72 24.41 -27.34 28.27
CA ALA A 72 24.48 -28.82 28.36
C ALA A 72 23.11 -29.48 28.67
N PRO A 73 22.64 -30.45 27.85
CA PRO A 73 21.77 -31.58 28.24
C PRO A 73 22.63 -32.88 28.40
N PRO A 74 22.12 -34.13 28.57
CA PRO A 74 20.89 -34.66 29.19
C PRO A 74 21.09 -35.89 30.16
N LEU A 75 20.00 -36.28 30.86
CA LEU A 75 19.50 -37.64 31.25
C LEU A 75 20.30 -38.54 32.28
N PRO A 76 19.86 -39.80 32.57
CA PRO A 76 19.07 -40.34 33.71
C PRO A 76 19.92 -41.39 34.50
N PRO A 77 19.47 -42.60 34.92
CA PRO A 77 18.35 -43.11 35.74
C PRO A 77 18.85 -43.53 37.16
N THR A 78 18.08 -44.11 38.09
CA THR A 78 17.90 -45.57 38.30
C THR A 78 17.32 -45.89 39.70
N PRO A 79 16.84 -47.15 39.93
CA PRO A 79 16.06 -47.62 41.08
C PRO A 79 16.95 -48.40 42.11
N PRO A 80 16.50 -49.59 42.60
CA PRO A 80 15.87 -49.97 43.89
C PRO A 80 16.94 -50.44 44.93
N PRO A 81 16.71 -51.03 46.15
CA PRO A 81 16.17 -52.40 46.42
C PRO A 81 15.67 -52.59 47.90
N PRO A 82 15.77 -53.75 48.61
CA PRO A 82 15.41 -55.14 48.34
C PRO A 82 14.44 -55.77 49.39
N ALA A 83 14.08 -57.04 49.13
CA ALA A 83 13.33 -57.99 49.95
C ALA A 83 13.98 -58.34 51.32
N PRO A 84 13.31 -59.17 52.16
CA PRO A 84 13.65 -60.59 52.06
C PRO A 84 12.48 -61.58 52.20
N THR A 85 12.63 -62.66 51.45
CA THR A 85 12.10 -64.04 51.63
C THR A 85 12.85 -64.73 52.80
N PRO A 86 12.77 -66.06 53.04
CA PRO A 86 11.70 -67.09 53.14
C PRO A 86 11.87 -67.79 54.54
N PRO A 87 11.76 -69.12 54.78
CA PRO A 87 11.01 -70.24 54.16
C PRO A 87 10.19 -71.07 55.18
N LYS A 88 9.34 -71.99 54.70
CA LYS A 88 9.45 -73.40 55.09
C LYS A 88 8.54 -74.30 54.25
N ALA A 89 9.18 -75.31 53.68
CA ALA A 89 8.58 -76.49 53.10
C ALA A 89 8.06 -77.44 54.20
N VAL A 90 7.09 -78.29 53.86
CA VAL A 90 7.26 -79.75 53.62
C VAL A 90 5.85 -80.40 53.66
N GLU A 91 5.51 -81.10 52.57
CA GLU A 91 4.41 -82.08 52.36
C GLU A 91 4.50 -83.28 53.35
N PRO A 92 3.58 -84.31 53.42
CA PRO A 92 2.77 -84.87 52.32
C PRO A 92 1.38 -85.45 52.82
N PRO A 93 0.69 -86.43 52.16
CA PRO A 93 -0.79 -86.51 52.01
C PRO A 93 -1.35 -87.69 52.88
N PRO A 94 -2.46 -88.44 52.62
CA PRO A 94 -3.57 -88.40 51.63
C PRO A 94 -4.96 -88.54 52.35
N LYS A 95 -6.18 -88.64 51.77
CA LYS A 95 -6.80 -89.54 50.78
C LYS A 95 -8.24 -89.04 50.43
N PRO A 96 -8.93 -89.61 49.42
CA PRO A 96 -10.03 -88.99 48.67
C PRO A 96 -11.45 -89.49 48.99
N GLN A 97 -12.43 -88.79 48.38
CA GLN A 97 -13.85 -89.13 48.09
C GLN A 97 -14.91 -88.72 49.15
N PRO A 98 -16.21 -88.51 48.81
CA PRO A 98 -16.91 -88.72 47.53
C PRO A 98 -17.79 -87.54 47.03
N ASP A 99 -18.34 -87.73 45.82
CA ASP A 99 -19.16 -86.81 45.04
C ASP A 99 -20.61 -86.61 45.53
N PRO A 100 -21.12 -85.37 45.37
CA PRO A 100 -22.49 -85.11 44.95
C PRO A 100 -22.50 -84.14 43.73
N ARG A 101 -21.87 -84.54 42.62
CA ARG A 101 -21.56 -83.63 41.49
C ARG A 101 -22.74 -83.17 40.64
N GLU A 102 -23.94 -83.72 40.76
CA GLU A 102 -25.00 -83.43 39.78
C GLU A 102 -25.89 -82.22 40.16
N ALA A 103 -25.99 -81.86 41.44
CA ALA A 103 -26.74 -80.67 41.90
C ALA A 103 -25.90 -79.37 41.86
N GLU A 104 -24.59 -79.45 42.11
CA GLU A 104 -23.66 -78.31 42.05
C GLU A 104 -23.38 -77.83 40.62
N ILE A 105 -23.36 -78.74 39.64
CA ILE A 105 -23.17 -78.38 38.21
C ILE A 105 -24.37 -77.58 37.67
N ALA A 106 -25.59 -77.83 38.16
CA ALA A 106 -26.77 -77.07 37.77
C ALA A 106 -26.73 -75.63 38.32
N LEU A 107 -26.37 -75.47 39.60
CA LEU A 107 -26.18 -74.17 40.25
C LEU A 107 -25.05 -73.34 39.64
N GLU A 108 -23.96 -73.99 39.21
CA GLU A 108 -22.84 -73.29 38.54
C GLU A 108 -23.19 -72.85 37.11
N ARG A 109 -23.94 -73.67 36.37
CA ARG A 109 -24.46 -73.28 35.03
C ARG A 109 -25.42 -72.10 35.13
N GLU A 110 -26.30 -72.08 36.13
CA GLU A 110 -27.24 -70.98 36.35
C GLU A 110 -26.51 -69.68 36.70
N LYS A 111 -25.54 -69.73 37.63
CA LYS A 111 -24.68 -68.57 37.96
C LYS A 111 -23.88 -68.07 36.76
N ARG A 112 -23.40 -68.96 35.88
CA ARG A 112 -22.66 -68.58 34.67
C ARG A 112 -23.54 -67.87 33.63
N LEU A 113 -24.77 -68.36 33.44
CA LEU A 113 -25.77 -67.71 32.58
C LEU A 113 -26.21 -66.34 33.12
N GLU A 114 -26.38 -66.21 34.44
CA GLU A 114 -26.71 -64.93 35.08
C GLU A 114 -25.56 -63.92 34.95
N LYS A 115 -24.31 -64.36 35.15
CA LYS A 115 -23.12 -63.53 34.97
C LYS A 115 -22.95 -63.08 33.51
N GLU A 116 -23.16 -63.97 32.54
CA GLU A 116 -23.12 -63.65 31.12
C GLU A 116 -24.20 -62.65 30.72
N LYS A 117 -25.43 -62.80 31.23
CA LYS A 117 -26.51 -61.81 31.04
C LYS A 117 -26.14 -60.45 31.61
N ARG A 118 -25.60 -60.40 32.83
CA ARG A 118 -25.19 -59.15 33.50
C ARG A 118 -24.01 -58.47 32.78
N GLU A 119 -23.04 -59.21 32.28
CA GLU A 119 -21.95 -58.68 31.43
C GLU A 119 -22.48 -58.15 30.09
N ARG A 120 -23.43 -58.85 29.47
CA ARG A 120 -24.05 -58.41 28.21
C ARG A 120 -24.87 -57.13 28.39
N GLU A 121 -25.65 -57.03 29.47
CA GLU A 121 -26.39 -55.82 29.83
C GLU A 121 -25.44 -54.65 30.14
N ALA A 122 -24.39 -54.87 30.94
CA ALA A 122 -23.40 -53.85 31.25
C ALA A 122 -22.67 -53.33 29.99
N LYS A 123 -22.32 -54.23 29.07
CA LYS A 123 -21.69 -53.86 27.79
C LYS A 123 -22.65 -53.09 26.89
N GLN A 124 -23.93 -53.47 26.85
CA GLN A 124 -24.96 -52.77 26.09
C GLN A 124 -25.25 -51.38 26.66
N GLU A 125 -25.21 -51.22 27.99
CA GLU A 125 -25.37 -49.92 28.65
C GLU A 125 -24.15 -49.02 28.42
N GLN A 126 -22.93 -49.55 28.51
CA GLN A 126 -21.70 -48.82 28.13
C GLN A 126 -21.74 -48.37 26.66
N GLU A 127 -22.17 -49.22 25.73
CA GLU A 127 -22.30 -48.84 24.31
C GLU A 127 -23.35 -47.74 24.11
N ARG A 128 -24.50 -47.81 24.81
CA ARG A 128 -25.51 -46.75 24.78
C ARG A 128 -24.97 -45.44 25.35
N GLN A 129 -24.23 -45.47 26.47
CA GLN A 129 -23.62 -44.28 27.04
C GLN A 129 -22.56 -43.67 26.10
N GLN A 130 -21.70 -44.49 25.50
CA GLN A 130 -20.72 -44.00 24.51
C GLN A 130 -21.40 -43.40 23.28
N LYS A 131 -22.49 -44.01 22.78
CA LYS A 131 -23.27 -43.44 21.67
C LYS A 131 -23.89 -42.10 22.04
N ARG A 132 -24.51 -41.97 23.23
CA ARG A 132 -25.08 -40.69 23.71
C ARG A 132 -24.04 -39.60 23.88
N LEU A 133 -22.86 -39.93 24.43
CA LEU A 133 -21.76 -38.98 24.57
C LEU A 133 -21.22 -38.52 23.21
N LYS A 134 -21.04 -39.46 22.27
CA LYS A 134 -20.58 -39.14 20.91
C LYS A 134 -21.60 -38.30 20.14
N GLU A 135 -22.89 -38.57 20.33
CA GLU A 135 -23.97 -37.78 19.74
C GLU A 135 -24.04 -36.37 20.34
N GLN A 136 -23.93 -36.23 21.67
CA GLN A 136 -23.82 -34.92 22.33
C GLN A 136 -22.62 -34.12 21.84
N GLN A 137 -21.44 -34.75 21.75
CA GLN A 137 -20.24 -34.09 21.22
C GLN A 137 -20.42 -33.64 19.77
N ARG A 138 -21.05 -34.45 18.91
CA ARG A 138 -21.34 -34.05 17.53
C ARG A 138 -22.31 -32.88 17.46
N LEU A 139 -23.39 -32.90 18.25
CA LEU A 139 -24.36 -31.80 18.31
C LEU A 139 -23.74 -30.51 18.85
N GLU A 140 -22.88 -30.59 19.86
CA GLU A 140 -22.18 -29.43 20.41
C GLU A 140 -21.17 -28.86 19.40
N GLN A 141 -20.43 -29.73 18.70
CA GLN A 141 -19.50 -29.32 17.66
C GLN A 141 -20.21 -28.71 16.46
N GLU A 142 -21.34 -29.28 16.02
CA GLU A 142 -22.16 -28.71 14.96
C GLU A 142 -22.74 -27.33 15.34
N LYS A 143 -23.21 -27.17 16.59
CA LYS A 143 -23.66 -25.86 17.10
C LYS A 143 -22.52 -24.85 17.12
N LYS A 144 -21.33 -25.24 17.57
CA LYS A 144 -20.15 -24.38 17.61
C LYS A 144 -19.71 -23.98 16.19
N ASP A 145 -19.69 -24.91 15.25
CA ASP A 145 -19.36 -24.65 13.85
C ASP A 145 -20.39 -23.75 13.18
N LYS A 146 -21.69 -23.94 13.48
CA LYS A 146 -22.76 -23.09 12.96
C LYS A 146 -22.65 -21.66 13.51
N GLN A 147 -22.42 -21.50 14.81
CA GLN A 147 -22.20 -20.19 15.42
C GLN A 147 -20.93 -19.50 14.91
N ALA A 148 -19.84 -20.25 14.70
CA ALA A 148 -18.61 -19.72 14.14
C ALA A 148 -18.81 -19.25 12.69
N LYS A 149 -19.51 -20.04 11.86
CA LYS A 149 -19.86 -19.66 10.48
C LYS A 149 -20.77 -18.43 10.44
N GLU A 150 -21.77 -18.36 11.31
CA GLU A 150 -22.68 -17.22 11.38
C GLU A 150 -21.95 -15.94 11.81
N LYS A 151 -21.10 -16.01 12.83
CA LYS A 151 -20.26 -14.87 13.25
C LYS A 151 -19.31 -14.42 12.14
N ALA A 152 -18.63 -15.36 11.48
CA ALA A 152 -17.73 -15.04 10.36
C ALA A 152 -18.48 -14.42 9.17
N ALA A 153 -19.70 -14.89 8.89
CA ALA A 153 -20.54 -14.32 7.83
C ALA A 153 -21.03 -12.91 8.18
N LEU A 154 -21.43 -12.66 9.42
CA LEU A 154 -21.83 -11.34 9.92
C LEU A 154 -20.66 -10.36 9.89
N GLU A 155 -19.49 -10.75 10.39
CA GLU A 155 -18.28 -9.92 10.38
C GLU A 155 -17.85 -9.57 8.94
N LYS A 156 -17.89 -10.54 8.02
CA LYS A 156 -17.60 -10.30 6.62
C LYS A 156 -18.62 -9.34 5.98
N ALA A 157 -19.92 -9.53 6.26
CA ALA A 157 -20.96 -8.65 5.75
C ALA A 157 -20.84 -7.21 6.30
N GLU A 158 -20.43 -7.05 7.57
CA GLU A 158 -20.17 -5.74 8.17
C GLU A 158 -18.93 -5.08 7.56
N ARG A 159 -17.84 -5.83 7.40
CA ARG A 159 -16.62 -5.35 6.75
C ARG A 159 -16.88 -4.90 5.30
N ASP A 160 -17.63 -5.68 4.53
CA ASP A 160 -18.02 -5.34 3.16
C ASP A 160 -18.96 -4.12 3.10
N LYS A 161 -19.79 -3.88 4.13
CA LYS A 161 -20.60 -2.66 4.23
C LYS A 161 -19.74 -1.44 4.53
N ILE A 162 -18.81 -1.55 5.49
CA ILE A 162 -17.88 -0.48 5.85
C ILE A 162 -16.97 -0.11 4.67
N GLU A 163 -16.48 -1.12 3.93
CA GLU A 163 -15.63 -0.90 2.76
C GLU A 163 -16.39 -0.20 1.64
N ARG A 164 -17.63 -0.64 1.35
CA ARG A 164 -18.50 0.05 0.36
C ARG A 164 -18.85 1.48 0.76
N ASP A 165 -19.14 1.75 2.03
CA ASP A 165 -19.41 3.12 2.50
C ASP A 165 -18.15 4.01 2.40
N LYS A 166 -16.98 3.47 2.75
CA LYS A 166 -15.70 4.18 2.56
C LYS A 166 -15.40 4.45 1.09
N GLU A 167 -15.62 3.48 0.21
CA GLU A 167 -15.43 3.64 -1.24
C GLU A 167 -16.40 4.66 -1.82
N GLN A 168 -17.69 4.60 -1.46
CA GLN A 168 -18.68 5.60 -1.89
C GLN A 168 -18.34 7.01 -1.40
N LYS A 169 -17.88 7.16 -0.15
CA LYS A 169 -17.43 8.46 0.38
C LYS A 169 -16.21 8.99 -0.38
N ARG A 170 -15.23 8.14 -0.67
CA ARG A 170 -14.05 8.52 -1.47
C ARG A 170 -14.44 8.93 -2.89
N LEU A 171 -15.29 8.17 -3.56
CA LEU A 171 -15.79 8.49 -4.90
C LEU A 171 -16.61 9.78 -4.90
N ALA A 172 -17.43 10.02 -3.87
CA ALA A 172 -18.19 11.26 -3.73
C ALA A 172 -17.28 12.47 -3.47
N GLU A 173 -16.26 12.32 -2.64
CA GLU A 173 -15.27 13.37 -2.38
C GLU A 173 -14.43 13.68 -3.63
N GLU A 174 -13.98 12.65 -4.35
CA GLU A 174 -13.24 12.79 -5.59
C GLU A 174 -14.09 13.47 -6.68
N LYS A 175 -15.36 13.07 -6.84
CA LYS A 175 -16.30 13.76 -7.74
C LYS A 175 -16.48 15.22 -7.35
N ARG A 176 -16.64 15.54 -6.06
CA ARG A 176 -16.74 16.94 -5.59
C ARG A 176 -15.47 17.74 -5.87
N LYS A 177 -14.28 17.15 -5.67
CA LYS A 177 -13.00 17.80 -5.98
C LYS A 177 -12.84 18.04 -7.48
N ASN A 178 -13.15 17.04 -8.31
CA ASN A 178 -13.08 17.17 -9.77
C ASN A 178 -14.08 18.22 -10.26
N GLU A 179 -15.32 18.21 -9.79
CA GLU A 179 -16.33 19.21 -10.16
C GLU A 179 -15.95 20.62 -9.70
N ALA A 180 -15.36 20.77 -8.50
CA ALA A 180 -14.86 22.05 -8.02
C ALA A 180 -13.67 22.56 -8.86
N GLN A 181 -12.75 21.66 -9.24
CA GLN A 181 -11.62 21.98 -10.10
C GLN A 181 -12.06 22.33 -11.52
N GLU A 182 -13.04 21.61 -12.09
CA GLU A 182 -13.64 21.94 -13.38
C GLU A 182 -14.30 23.32 -13.33
N LYS A 183 -15.13 23.58 -12.31
CA LYS A 183 -15.79 24.89 -12.11
C LYS A 183 -14.76 26.02 -11.95
N ALA A 184 -13.69 25.80 -11.20
CA ALA A 184 -12.62 26.79 -11.03
C ALA A 184 -11.88 27.03 -12.35
N SER A 185 -11.57 25.97 -13.11
CA SER A 185 -10.89 26.07 -14.40
C SER A 185 -11.76 26.74 -15.47
N ALA A 186 -13.07 26.46 -15.47
CA ALA A 186 -14.05 27.08 -16.36
C ALA A 186 -14.18 28.58 -16.07
N LYS A 187 -14.30 28.97 -14.79
CA LYS A 187 -14.32 30.38 -14.39
C LYS A 187 -13.03 31.10 -14.78
N ALA A 188 -11.87 30.51 -14.53
CA ALA A 188 -10.59 31.10 -14.93
C ALA A 188 -10.46 31.22 -16.47
N ALA A 189 -10.98 30.26 -17.24
CA ALA A 189 -11.01 30.33 -18.69
C ALA A 189 -11.94 31.43 -19.20
N GLU A 190 -13.11 31.59 -18.58
CA GLU A 190 -14.06 32.67 -18.89
C GLU A 190 -13.48 34.05 -18.56
N GLU A 191 -12.85 34.22 -17.40
CA GLU A 191 -12.16 35.46 -17.03
C GLU A 191 -11.05 35.81 -18.03
N ARG A 192 -10.26 34.83 -18.48
CA ARG A 192 -9.25 35.04 -19.54
C ARG A 192 -9.89 35.47 -20.86
N ARG A 193 -11.02 34.85 -21.24
CA ARG A 193 -11.78 35.26 -22.44
C ARG A 193 -12.27 36.70 -22.31
N LEU A 194 -12.83 37.06 -21.16
CA LEU A 194 -13.32 38.42 -20.90
C LEU A 194 -12.18 39.45 -20.88
N GLN A 195 -11.03 39.13 -20.29
CA GLN A 195 -9.84 39.97 -20.33
C GLN A 195 -9.33 40.17 -21.77
N ASN A 196 -9.32 39.11 -22.58
CA ASN A 196 -8.94 39.20 -23.99
C ASN A 196 -9.91 40.09 -24.77
N LEU A 197 -11.22 39.93 -24.56
CA LEU A 197 -12.24 40.81 -25.15
C LEU A 197 -12.06 42.26 -24.70
N ARG A 198 -11.82 42.50 -23.41
CA ARG A 198 -11.58 43.85 -22.86
C ARG A 198 -10.31 44.48 -23.45
N ARG A 199 -9.25 43.71 -23.66
CA ARG A 199 -8.03 44.16 -24.34
C ARG A 199 -8.31 44.53 -25.79
N MET A 200 -9.03 43.69 -26.53
CA MET A 200 -9.40 43.99 -27.92
C MET A 200 -10.31 45.21 -28.01
N GLN A 201 -11.26 45.37 -27.10
CA GLN A 201 -12.13 46.55 -27.03
C GLN A 201 -11.33 47.82 -26.70
N GLY A 202 -10.34 47.74 -25.80
CA GLY A 202 -9.41 48.84 -25.51
C GLY A 202 -8.54 49.23 -26.71
N LEU A 203 -8.13 48.25 -27.53
CA LEU A 203 -7.40 48.49 -28.78
C LEU A 203 -8.31 49.07 -29.88
N ALA A 204 -9.55 48.59 -30.00
CA ALA A 204 -10.52 49.07 -30.99
C ALA A 204 -11.02 50.51 -30.70
N ASN A 205 -11.05 50.91 -29.41
CA ASN A 205 -11.39 52.27 -29.00
C ASN A 205 -10.16 53.22 -28.97
N ALA A 206 -8.96 52.70 -29.24
CA ALA A 206 -7.74 53.48 -29.38
C ALA A 206 -7.53 53.89 -30.85
N THR A 207 -8.46 54.67 -31.40
CA THR A 207 -8.28 55.38 -32.68
C THR A 207 -7.52 56.68 -32.46
N GLY A 208 -6.26 56.57 -32.04
CA GLY A 208 -5.31 57.69 -32.11
C GLY A 208 -4.84 57.88 -33.56
N GLY A 209 -4.97 59.09 -34.11
CA GLY A 209 -4.73 59.40 -35.52
C GLY A 209 -3.33 59.06 -36.06
N ALA A 210 -3.16 59.24 -37.38
CA ALA A 210 -2.08 58.75 -38.25
C ALA A 210 -0.61 58.96 -37.81
N ASN A 211 -0.33 59.67 -36.71
CA ASN A 211 1.01 59.89 -36.17
C ASN A 211 1.21 59.36 -34.74
N ALA A 212 0.29 58.55 -34.19
CA ALA A 212 0.43 57.96 -32.86
C ALA A 212 1.21 56.64 -32.90
N SER A 213 2.53 56.68 -32.69
CA SER A 213 3.39 55.47 -32.70
C SER A 213 3.36 54.67 -31.38
N GLY A 214 2.25 54.62 -30.64
CA GLY A 214 2.24 53.93 -29.36
C GLY A 214 0.86 53.63 -28.78
N THR A 215 0.55 52.33 -28.68
CA THR A 215 -0.62 51.78 -27.98
C THR A 215 -0.22 50.98 -26.72
N ALA A 216 1.00 51.18 -26.20
CA ALA A 216 1.56 50.39 -25.10
C ALA A 216 1.38 51.06 -23.72
N LEU A 217 1.05 50.26 -22.70
CA LEU A 217 0.91 50.73 -21.30
C LEU A 217 2.27 50.94 -20.59
N ARG A 218 3.38 50.46 -21.15
CA ARG A 218 4.76 50.76 -20.72
C ARG A 218 5.74 50.69 -21.90
N ASP A 219 6.75 51.57 -21.89
CA ASP A 219 7.79 51.64 -22.91
C ASP A 219 8.87 50.56 -22.69
N SER A 220 8.91 49.57 -23.58
CA SER A 220 9.99 48.57 -23.68
C SER A 220 10.90 48.83 -24.89
N GLY A 221 11.06 50.10 -25.27
CA GLY A 221 12.01 50.52 -26.31
C GLY A 221 13.41 50.78 -25.75
N PRO A 222 14.47 50.78 -26.58
CA PRO A 222 15.85 51.06 -26.15
C PRO A 222 16.02 52.39 -25.40
N SER A 223 15.11 53.36 -25.62
CA SER A 223 15.04 54.66 -24.91
C SER A 223 14.47 54.58 -23.49
N GLY A 224 13.72 53.54 -23.12
CA GLY A 224 13.08 53.39 -21.81
C GLY A 224 14.03 52.93 -20.69
N SER A 225 15.12 52.24 -21.06
CA SER A 225 16.17 51.80 -20.14
C SER A 225 17.08 52.95 -19.70
N TYR A 226 17.81 52.79 -18.59
CA TYR A 226 18.78 53.80 -18.12
C TYR A 226 19.82 54.15 -19.22
N GLY A 227 20.29 53.16 -19.97
CA GLY A 227 21.18 53.38 -21.12
C GLY A 227 20.56 54.24 -22.22
N GLY A 228 19.25 54.08 -22.46
CA GLY A 228 18.48 54.94 -23.37
C GLY A 228 18.41 56.40 -22.92
N LYS A 229 18.19 56.62 -21.62
CA LYS A 229 18.18 57.96 -21.01
C LYS A 229 19.55 58.64 -21.11
N VAL A 230 20.62 57.90 -20.85
CA VAL A 230 22.00 58.40 -21.01
C VAL A 230 22.27 58.74 -22.48
N ALA A 231 21.95 57.85 -23.42
CA ALA A 231 22.13 58.10 -24.85
C ALA A 231 21.35 59.34 -25.34
N ALA A 232 20.11 59.52 -24.88
CA ALA A 232 19.29 60.69 -25.21
C ALA A 232 19.91 62.01 -24.72
N LYS A 233 20.62 61.99 -23.58
CA LYS A 233 21.29 63.18 -23.05
C LYS A 233 22.66 63.44 -23.70
N VAL A 234 23.36 62.39 -24.10
CA VAL A 234 24.69 62.49 -24.72
C VAL A 234 24.61 62.89 -26.19
N LYS A 235 23.72 62.27 -26.98
CA LYS A 235 23.59 62.51 -28.44
C LYS A 235 23.55 63.98 -28.89
N PRO A 236 22.76 64.88 -28.28
CA PRO A 236 22.72 66.28 -28.70
C PRO A 236 24.00 67.07 -28.37
N ASN A 237 24.86 66.55 -27.50
CA ASN A 237 26.13 67.18 -27.12
C ASN A 237 27.32 66.63 -27.91
N ILE A 238 27.09 65.76 -28.90
CA ILE A 238 28.14 65.24 -29.77
C ILE A 238 28.40 66.26 -30.88
N VAL A 239 29.65 66.71 -31.00
CA VAL A 239 30.11 67.51 -32.13
C VAL A 239 30.50 66.56 -33.26
N TYR A 240 29.73 66.57 -34.33
CA TYR A 240 30.02 65.79 -35.53
C TYR A 240 30.94 66.60 -36.45
N PRO A 241 32.08 66.05 -36.91
CA PRO A 241 32.86 66.71 -37.95
C PRO A 241 32.10 66.67 -39.29
N ASP A 242 32.26 67.70 -40.13
CA ASP A 242 31.42 67.98 -41.31
C ASP A 242 31.48 66.94 -42.44
N ALA A 243 32.32 65.90 -42.30
CA ALA A 243 32.48 64.84 -43.28
C ALA A 243 32.68 63.48 -42.60
N VAL A 244 31.58 62.80 -42.26
CA VAL A 244 31.60 61.45 -41.70
C VAL A 244 30.70 60.54 -42.54
N ALA A 245 31.19 59.35 -42.89
CA ALA A 245 30.40 58.33 -43.55
C ALA A 245 29.18 57.93 -42.69
N ASP A 246 28.02 57.74 -43.34
CA ASP A 246 26.69 57.63 -42.72
C ASP A 246 26.48 56.40 -41.80
N ASN A 247 27.51 55.58 -41.61
CA ASN A 247 27.45 54.32 -40.88
C ASN A 247 28.54 54.15 -39.80
N LEU A 248 29.23 55.21 -39.38
CA LEU A 248 30.17 55.09 -38.26
C LEU A 248 29.43 54.84 -36.93
N ARG A 249 29.79 53.75 -36.26
CA ARG A 249 29.28 53.40 -34.93
C ARG A 249 30.40 53.53 -33.89
N ALA A 250 30.24 54.45 -32.95
CA ALA A 250 31.07 54.54 -31.75
C ALA A 250 30.38 53.85 -30.57
N VAL A 251 31.12 53.06 -29.81
CA VAL A 251 30.64 52.43 -28.57
C VAL A 251 31.35 53.12 -27.41
N VAL A 252 30.58 53.76 -26.55
CA VAL A 252 31.14 54.48 -25.39
C VAL A 252 30.81 53.71 -24.12
N GLU A 253 31.84 53.30 -23.39
CA GLU A 253 31.69 52.76 -22.05
C GLU A 253 31.77 53.91 -21.03
N VAL A 254 30.74 54.03 -20.20
CA VAL A 254 30.66 55.02 -19.13
C VAL A 254 30.44 54.30 -17.81
N GLN A 255 31.35 54.49 -16.86
CA GLN A 255 31.18 54.05 -15.48
C GLN A 255 30.82 55.26 -14.63
N ALA A 256 29.77 55.11 -13.83
CA ALA A 256 29.30 56.14 -12.91
C ALA A 256 29.18 55.56 -11.51
N ALA A 257 29.51 56.38 -10.50
CA ALA A 257 29.27 56.07 -9.11
C ALA A 257 27.76 56.15 -8.78
N PRO A 258 27.32 55.60 -7.63
CA PRO A 258 25.89 55.58 -7.26
C PRO A 258 25.23 56.95 -7.09
N ASP A 259 26.02 58.00 -6.90
CA ASP A 259 25.60 59.41 -6.84
C ASP A 259 25.40 60.04 -8.24
N GLY A 260 25.73 59.30 -9.31
CA GLY A 260 25.66 59.75 -10.70
C GLY A 260 26.94 60.43 -11.21
N THR A 261 27.99 60.52 -10.39
CA THR A 261 29.28 61.09 -10.81
C THR A 261 29.99 60.14 -11.77
N ILE A 262 30.43 60.65 -12.94
CA ILE A 262 31.14 59.84 -13.93
C ILE A 262 32.56 59.57 -13.44
N THR A 263 32.90 58.31 -13.22
CA THR A 263 34.22 57.88 -12.72
C THR A 263 35.16 57.47 -13.84
N ARG A 264 34.63 56.96 -14.96
CA ARG A 264 35.43 56.54 -16.12
C ARG A 264 34.64 56.67 -17.42
N THR A 265 35.31 57.14 -18.47
CA THR A 265 34.81 57.11 -19.84
C THR A 265 35.85 56.48 -20.77
N ARG A 266 35.38 55.63 -21.68
CA ARG A 266 36.20 55.00 -22.72
C ARG A 266 35.43 54.98 -24.04
N LEU A 267 36.11 55.36 -25.12
CA LEU A 267 35.62 55.26 -26.51
C LEU A 267 36.18 53.99 -27.17
#